data_AF-A0A2E3Q671-F1
#
_entry.id   AF-A0A2E3Q671-F1
#
_cell.length_a   1.000
_cell.length_b   1.000
_cell.length_c   1.000
_cell.angle_alpha   90.00
_cell.angle_beta   90.00
_cell.angle_gamma   90.00
#
_symmetry.space_group_name_H-M   'P 1'
#
loop_
_entity.id
_entity.type
_entity.pdbx_description
1 polymer ?
#
loop_
_entity_poly.entity_id
_entity_poly.type
_entity_poly.pdbx_seq_one_letter_code
_entity_poly.pdbx_strand_id
1 'polypeptide(L)'
;MRLRSIGAVALAACLLTTTGCYAPNGGFMPSTNATFTYISTTWSPKTIRVIDTRTDEAFFTINLPVGKQLTFKFLVGKGDDPVQTPDRMQWEVWEAPHQSGRLSNQLTVPPSSARRIQVDVRPGPEYAPDSEEYRLRVDEAEDRPDHWTPSGGEIPGD
;
A
#
# COMPACT_ATOMS: atom_id res chain seq x y z
N MET A 1 61.13 -28.84 5.02
CA MET A 1 60.07 -29.32 5.94
C MET A 1 59.69 -28.17 6.88
N ARG A 2 58.39 -27.87 6.98
CA ARG A 2 57.70 -26.79 7.74
C ARG A 2 57.20 -25.58 6.94
N LEU A 3 55.91 -25.58 6.62
CA LEU A 3 55.03 -24.40 6.48
C LEU A 3 53.62 -24.89 6.87
N ARG A 4 53.24 -24.85 8.15
CA ARG A 4 52.52 -23.77 8.85
C ARG A 4 51.17 -23.40 8.20
N SER A 5 50.14 -23.89 8.89
CA SER A 5 48.72 -23.62 8.77
C SER A 5 48.39 -22.13 8.61
N ILE A 6 47.61 -21.77 7.59
CA ILE A 6 46.74 -20.60 7.61
C ILE A 6 45.39 -21.04 7.04
N GLY A 7 44.51 -21.43 7.97
CA GLY A 7 43.11 -21.69 7.69
C GLY A 7 42.36 -20.38 7.45
N ALA A 8 41.66 -20.35 6.33
CA ALA A 8 40.29 -19.88 6.20
C ALA A 8 39.83 -18.72 7.11
N VAL A 9 40.08 -17.46 6.72
CA VAL A 9 39.19 -16.34 7.09
C VAL A 9 39.34 -15.22 6.05
N ALA A 10 38.34 -15.04 5.18
CA ALA A 10 37.91 -13.72 4.63
C ALA A 10 36.81 -13.91 3.56
N LEU A 11 35.78 -14.71 3.84
CA LEU A 11 34.51 -14.66 3.10
C LEU A 11 33.56 -13.73 3.88
N ALA A 12 33.91 -12.44 3.93
CA ALA A 12 33.17 -11.43 4.67
C ALA A 12 31.99 -10.91 3.83
N ALA A 13 30.83 -11.52 4.09
CA ALA A 13 29.54 -10.85 4.27
C ALA A 13 29.12 -9.75 3.27
N CYS A 14 28.62 -10.15 2.09
CA CYS A 14 27.56 -9.40 1.41
C CYS A 14 26.21 -9.82 2.02
N LEU A 15 25.87 -9.23 3.17
CA LEU A 15 24.50 -9.25 3.69
C LEU A 15 23.63 -8.36 2.80
N LEU A 16 23.14 -8.94 1.71
CA LEU A 16 22.07 -8.38 0.90
C LEU A 16 20.84 -8.21 1.80
N THR A 17 20.57 -6.98 2.23
CA THR A 17 19.27 -6.60 2.76
C THR A 17 18.25 -6.78 1.65
N THR A 18 17.59 -7.92 1.61
CA THR A 18 16.51 -8.21 0.66
C THR A 18 15.28 -7.38 1.03
N THR A 19 15.32 -6.08 0.73
CA THR A 19 14.12 -5.26 0.67
C THR A 19 13.30 -5.77 -0.51
N GLY A 20 12.19 -6.45 -0.22
CA GLY A 20 11.29 -6.95 -1.27
C GLY A 20 10.75 -5.78 -2.08
N CYS A 21 10.99 -5.79 -3.40
CA CYS A 21 10.38 -4.84 -4.30
C CYS A 21 8.88 -5.16 -4.44
N TYR A 22 8.03 -4.17 -4.20
CA TYR A 22 6.59 -4.23 -4.37
C TYR A 22 6.23 -3.71 -5.75
N ALA A 23 5.71 -4.58 -6.60
CA ALA A 23 5.02 -4.20 -7.82
C ALA A 23 3.51 -4.12 -7.56
N PRO A 24 2.75 -3.29 -8.29
CA PRO A 24 1.29 -3.34 -8.30
C PRO A 24 0.85 -4.73 -8.77
N ASN A 25 0.52 -5.60 -7.83
CA ASN A 25 0.06 -6.95 -8.09
C ASN A 25 -1.28 -7.13 -7.40
N GLY A 26 -2.35 -7.09 -8.19
CA GLY A 26 -3.70 -7.35 -7.72
C GLY A 26 -4.05 -8.83 -7.88
N GLY A 27 -4.90 -9.35 -7.01
CA GLY A 27 -5.43 -10.71 -7.14
C GLY A 27 -6.78 -10.85 -6.46
N PHE A 28 -7.65 -11.70 -7.02
CA PHE A 28 -8.96 -12.00 -6.43
C PHE A 28 -8.85 -13.08 -5.33
N MET A 29 -8.04 -14.11 -5.61
CA MET A 29 -7.72 -15.17 -4.65
C MET A 29 -6.31 -14.96 -4.09
N PRO A 30 -6.19 -14.62 -2.79
CA PRO A 30 -4.90 -14.37 -2.19
C PRO A 30 -4.14 -15.68 -2.02
N SER A 31 -3.16 -15.94 -2.88
CA SER A 31 -2.22 -17.05 -2.69
C SER A 31 -1.35 -16.82 -1.46
N THR A 32 -0.87 -17.92 -0.90
CA THR A 32 0.05 -17.92 0.24
C THR A 32 1.37 -17.27 -0.11
N ASN A 33 1.92 -16.43 0.79
CA ASN A 33 3.20 -15.72 0.64
C ASN A 33 3.27 -14.73 -0.54
N ALA A 34 2.19 -14.53 -1.28
CA ALA A 34 2.11 -13.46 -2.26
C ALA A 34 1.93 -12.10 -1.58
N THR A 35 2.46 -11.07 -2.24
CA THR A 35 2.27 -9.69 -1.84
C THR A 35 1.30 -9.04 -2.81
N PHE A 36 0.30 -8.37 -2.26
CA PHE A 36 -0.73 -7.67 -3.00
C PHE A 36 -0.58 -6.17 -2.78
N THR A 37 -0.61 -5.41 -3.88
CA THR A 37 -0.43 -3.96 -3.85
C THR A 37 -1.54 -3.31 -4.67
N TYR A 38 -2.29 -2.41 -4.04
CA TYR A 38 -3.36 -1.64 -4.66
C TYR A 38 -3.06 -0.15 -4.53
N ILE A 39 -3.21 0.57 -5.64
CA ILE A 39 -3.02 2.02 -5.70
C ILE A 39 -4.39 2.66 -5.93
N SER A 40 -4.71 3.69 -5.13
CA SER A 40 -5.91 4.50 -5.29
C SER A 40 -5.55 5.74 -6.10
N THR A 41 -6.10 5.86 -7.31
CA THR A 41 -5.91 7.03 -8.18
C THR A 41 -7.17 7.88 -8.20
N THR A 42 -7.07 9.15 -8.60
CA THR A 42 -8.21 10.08 -8.68
C THR A 42 -9.39 9.50 -9.45
N TRP A 43 -9.10 8.84 -10.58
CA TRP A 43 -10.09 8.22 -11.46
C TRP A 43 -10.49 6.80 -11.07
N SER A 44 -9.81 6.21 -10.08
CA SER A 44 -10.14 4.88 -9.57
C SER A 44 -9.87 4.83 -8.07
N PRO A 45 -10.67 5.55 -7.27
CA PRO A 45 -10.60 5.46 -5.82
C PRO A 45 -11.02 4.06 -5.39
N LYS A 46 -10.23 3.41 -4.51
CA LYS A 46 -10.45 1.99 -4.15
C LYS A 46 -10.78 1.83 -2.66
N THR A 47 -11.77 0.98 -2.39
CA THR A 47 -12.01 0.40 -1.08
C THR A 47 -11.61 -1.07 -1.14
N ILE A 48 -10.71 -1.48 -0.26
CA ILE A 48 -10.21 -2.86 -0.20
C ILE A 48 -10.82 -3.53 1.02
N ARG A 49 -11.41 -4.70 0.80
CA ARG A 49 -12.01 -5.54 1.84
C ARG A 49 -11.45 -6.95 1.73
N VAL A 50 -11.18 -7.58 2.86
CA VAL A 50 -10.84 -9.01 2.91
C VAL A 50 -11.94 -9.72 3.69
N ILE A 51 -12.58 -10.67 3.02
CA ILE A 51 -13.78 -11.37 3.48
C ILE A 51 -13.41 -12.81 3.83
N ASP A 52 -13.88 -13.29 4.98
CA ASP A 52 -13.85 -14.72 5.32
C ASP A 52 -15.00 -15.41 4.57
N THR A 53 -14.70 -16.35 3.69
CA THR A 53 -15.73 -17.02 2.88
C THR A 53 -16.55 -18.05 3.66
N ARG A 54 -16.18 -18.35 4.91
CA ARG A 54 -16.94 -19.25 5.81
C ARG A 54 -18.11 -18.53 6.47
N THR A 55 -17.91 -17.26 6.83
CA THR A 55 -18.92 -16.42 7.50
C THR A 55 -19.49 -15.33 6.61
N ASP A 56 -18.86 -15.07 5.45
CA ASP A 56 -19.10 -13.95 4.54
C ASP A 56 -18.91 -12.56 5.19
N GLU A 57 -18.16 -12.50 6.30
CA GLU A 57 -17.87 -11.28 7.02
C GLU A 57 -16.51 -10.68 6.62
N ALA A 58 -16.46 -9.35 6.48
CA ALA A 58 -15.22 -8.63 6.22
C ALA A 58 -14.45 -8.37 7.52
N PHE A 59 -13.35 -9.08 7.74
CA PHE A 59 -12.48 -8.87 8.91
C PHE A 59 -11.48 -7.73 8.71
N PHE A 60 -11.24 -7.32 7.47
CA PHE A 60 -10.41 -6.17 7.13
C PHE A 60 -11.12 -5.32 6.09
N THR A 61 -11.22 -4.02 6.35
CA THR A 61 -11.78 -3.04 5.41
C THR A 61 -10.99 -1.76 5.52
N ILE A 62 -10.54 -1.22 4.40
CA ILE A 62 -9.86 0.07 4.34
C ILE A 62 -10.35 0.88 3.14
N ASN A 63 -10.73 2.11 3.41
CA ASN A 63 -10.97 3.12 2.38
C ASN A 63 -9.63 3.75 2.04
N LEU A 64 -9.05 3.37 0.90
CA LEU A 64 -7.74 3.87 0.50
C LEU A 64 -7.90 5.31 -0.04
N PRO A 65 -7.29 6.32 0.60
CA PRO A 65 -7.33 7.69 0.09
C PRO A 65 -6.63 7.78 -1.26
N VAL A 66 -7.06 8.72 -2.10
CA VAL A 66 -6.43 8.98 -3.40
C VAL A 66 -4.96 9.39 -3.21
N GLY A 67 -4.08 8.89 -4.07
CA GLY A 67 -2.64 9.11 -3.97
C GLY A 67 -1.93 8.18 -2.99
N LYS A 68 -2.66 7.29 -2.30
CA LYS A 68 -2.08 6.27 -1.41
C LYS A 68 -2.01 4.90 -2.08
N GLN A 69 -1.10 4.09 -1.58
CA GLN A 69 -0.88 2.70 -1.94
C GLN A 69 -1.04 1.82 -0.71
N LEU A 70 -1.89 0.80 -0.79
CA LEU A 70 -1.98 -0.26 0.21
C LEU A 70 -1.16 -1.46 -0.26
N THR A 71 -0.23 -1.91 0.58
CA THR A 71 0.51 -3.15 0.35
C THR A 71 0.28 -4.11 1.51
N PHE A 72 -0.05 -5.36 1.21
CA PHE A 72 -0.21 -6.40 2.22
C PHE A 72 0.29 -7.77 1.75
N LYS A 73 0.64 -8.61 2.72
CA LYS A 73 1.17 -9.97 2.50
C LYS A 73 0.55 -10.93 3.50
N PHE A 74 0.27 -12.15 3.06
CA PHE A 74 -0.16 -13.25 3.92
C PHE A 74 0.98 -14.21 4.23
N LEU A 75 1.20 -14.49 5.50
CA LEU A 75 2.16 -15.43 6.04
C LEU A 75 1.41 -16.65 6.59
N VAL A 76 1.72 -17.84 6.05
CA VAL A 76 1.08 -19.07 6.49
C VAL A 76 1.63 -19.57 7.81
N GLY A 77 0.75 -20.07 8.69
CA GLY A 77 1.13 -20.71 9.95
C GLY A 77 1.78 -19.76 10.96
N LYS A 78 1.51 -18.46 10.83
CA LYS A 78 1.96 -17.41 11.75
C LYS A 78 0.81 -16.78 12.52
N GLY A 79 -0.41 -17.33 12.40
CA GLY A 79 -1.55 -16.92 13.20
C GLY A 79 -1.51 -17.46 14.63
N ASP A 80 -2.49 -17.04 15.42
CA ASP A 80 -2.57 -17.39 16.85
C ASP A 80 -3.48 -18.62 17.10
N ASP A 81 -4.46 -18.87 16.22
CA ASP A 81 -5.41 -19.97 16.34
C ASP A 81 -5.24 -20.95 15.16
N PRO A 82 -4.90 -22.23 15.39
CA PRO A 82 -4.63 -23.19 14.31
C PRO A 82 -5.87 -23.56 13.48
N VAL A 83 -7.08 -23.28 13.96
CA VAL A 83 -8.35 -23.67 13.33
C VAL A 83 -9.06 -22.46 12.72
N GLN A 84 -9.20 -21.37 13.48
CA GLN A 84 -9.96 -20.20 13.05
C GLN A 84 -9.12 -19.20 12.25
N THR A 85 -7.93 -18.87 12.74
CA THR A 85 -7.05 -17.86 12.14
C THR A 85 -5.58 -18.34 12.11
N PRO A 86 -5.27 -19.37 11.30
CA PRO A 86 -3.95 -19.99 11.26
C PRO A 86 -2.88 -19.12 10.57
N ASP A 87 -3.30 -18.15 9.77
CA ASP A 87 -2.42 -17.31 8.97
C ASP A 87 -2.28 -15.91 9.58
N ARG A 88 -1.27 -15.15 9.14
CA ARG A 88 -1.07 -13.75 9.54
C ARG A 88 -1.00 -12.85 8.31
N MET A 89 -1.78 -11.79 8.31
CA MET A 89 -1.67 -10.71 7.34
C MET A 89 -0.77 -9.60 7.91
N GLN A 90 0.18 -9.13 7.11
CA GLN A 90 0.93 -7.90 7.37
C GLN A 90 0.53 -6.87 6.32
N TRP A 91 0.40 -5.60 6.72
CA TRP A 91 -0.04 -4.54 5.80
C TRP A 91 0.54 -3.17 6.17
N GLU A 92 0.53 -2.26 5.20
CA GLU A 92 0.95 -0.87 5.36
C GLU A 92 0.32 0.01 4.27
N VAL A 93 0.10 1.28 4.60
CA VAL A 93 -0.34 2.30 3.64
C VAL A 93 0.82 3.27 3.40
N TRP A 94 1.14 3.48 2.13
CA TRP A 94 2.22 4.35 1.67
C TRP A 94 1.68 5.49 0.80
N GLU A 95 2.50 6.53 0.61
CA GLU A 95 2.32 7.44 -0.53
C GLU A 95 2.63 6.67 -1.83
N ALA A 96 1.78 6.81 -2.85
CA ALA A 96 2.02 6.17 -4.14
C ALA A 96 2.91 7.05 -5.04
N PRO A 97 3.86 6.47 -5.82
CA PRO A 97 4.24 5.06 -5.84
C PRO A 97 5.29 4.72 -4.75
N HIS A 98 5.16 3.54 -4.14
CA HIS A 98 6.14 3.04 -3.17
C HIS A 98 6.63 1.64 -3.52
N GLN A 99 7.94 1.47 -3.65
CA GLN A 99 8.54 0.24 -4.17
C GLN A 99 9.11 -0.68 -3.10
N SER A 100 9.44 -0.20 -1.90
CA SER A 100 10.10 -1.04 -0.89
C SER A 100 9.95 -0.47 0.51
N GLY A 101 9.47 -1.29 1.45
CA GLY A 101 9.28 -0.89 2.83
C GLY A 101 9.01 -2.08 3.73
N ARG A 102 9.00 -1.87 5.05
CA ARG A 102 8.60 -2.88 6.03
C ARG A 102 7.13 -2.68 6.37
N LEU A 103 6.36 -3.75 6.33
CA LEU A 103 4.97 -3.75 6.79
C LEU A 103 4.94 -3.72 8.32
N SER A 104 4.41 -2.65 8.91
CA SER A 104 4.42 -2.45 10.37
C SER A 104 3.18 -3.01 11.04
N ASN A 105 2.04 -3.04 10.33
CA ASN A 105 0.78 -3.54 10.86
C ASN A 105 0.63 -5.04 10.60
N GLN A 106 -0.01 -5.74 11.54
CA GLN A 106 -0.28 -7.17 11.44
C GLN A 106 -1.64 -7.55 12.04
N LEU A 107 -2.25 -8.61 11.50
CA LEU A 107 -3.53 -9.16 11.95
C LEU A 107 -3.54 -10.68 11.71
N THR A 108 -4.15 -11.47 12.58
CA THR A 108 -4.40 -12.91 12.34
C THR A 108 -5.59 -13.09 11.43
N VAL A 109 -5.50 -14.03 10.48
CA VAL A 109 -6.50 -14.19 9.42
C VAL A 109 -6.81 -15.66 9.14
N PRO A 110 -8.00 -15.94 8.56
CA PRO A 110 -8.38 -17.26 8.08
C PRO A 110 -7.37 -17.85 7.07
N PRO A 111 -7.37 -19.18 6.87
CA PRO A 111 -6.49 -19.83 5.91
C PRO A 111 -6.76 -19.34 4.48
N SER A 112 -5.78 -19.53 3.58
CA SER A 112 -5.85 -19.10 2.18
C SER A 112 -7.09 -19.52 1.41
N SER A 113 -7.64 -20.70 1.72
CA SER A 113 -8.85 -21.23 1.08
C SER A 113 -10.15 -20.59 1.58
N ALA A 114 -10.10 -19.90 2.72
CA ALA A 114 -11.26 -19.32 3.40
C ALA A 114 -11.27 -17.78 3.34
N ARG A 115 -10.50 -17.16 2.44
CA ARG A 115 -10.43 -15.70 2.32
C ARG A 115 -10.52 -15.23 0.87
N ARG A 116 -11.20 -14.10 0.67
CA ARG A 116 -11.36 -13.44 -0.64
C ARG A 116 -11.01 -11.95 -0.53
N ILE A 117 -10.25 -11.43 -1.48
CA ILE A 117 -10.03 -9.99 -1.60
C ILE A 117 -11.14 -9.41 -2.48
N GLN A 118 -11.89 -8.47 -1.94
CA GLN A 118 -12.85 -7.67 -2.68
C GLN A 118 -12.32 -6.25 -2.81
N VAL A 119 -12.32 -5.74 -4.03
CA VAL A 119 -11.88 -4.38 -4.34
C VAL A 119 -13.04 -3.67 -5.00
N ASP A 120 -13.61 -2.72 -4.28
CA ASP A 120 -14.70 -1.89 -4.78
C ASP A 120 -14.10 -0.57 -5.28
N VAL A 121 -14.40 -0.20 -6.52
CA VAL A 121 -14.02 1.09 -7.09
C VAL A 121 -15.14 2.08 -6.77
N ARG A 122 -14.83 3.13 -6.02
CA ARG A 122 -15.79 4.18 -5.66
C ARG A 122 -16.07 5.08 -6.87
N PRO A 123 -17.28 5.67 -6.97
CA PRO A 123 -17.57 6.64 -8.01
C PRO A 123 -16.76 7.92 -7.76
N GLY A 124 -15.94 8.33 -8.72
CA GLY A 124 -15.08 9.50 -8.59
C GLY A 124 -14.53 9.96 -9.93
N PRO A 125 -14.24 11.26 -10.06
CA PRO A 125 -12.99 11.76 -9.50
C PRO A 125 -13.10 12.15 -8.02
N GLU A 126 -12.36 11.45 -7.16
CA GLU A 126 -12.12 11.88 -5.79
C GLU A 126 -10.87 12.78 -5.77
N TYR A 127 -10.97 13.98 -5.19
CA TYR A 127 -9.80 14.83 -5.01
C TYR A 127 -8.80 14.16 -4.08
N ALA A 128 -7.52 14.26 -4.43
CA ALA A 128 -6.46 13.88 -3.51
C ALA A 128 -6.53 14.76 -2.26
N PRO A 129 -6.25 14.22 -1.06
CA PRO A 129 -6.11 15.06 0.11
C PRO A 129 -5.00 16.10 -0.13
N ASP A 130 -5.20 17.29 0.40
CA ASP A 130 -4.20 18.36 0.29
C ASP A 130 -2.88 17.89 0.90
N SER A 131 -1.80 17.99 0.13
CA SER A 131 -0.48 17.69 0.67
C SER A 131 0.02 18.89 1.48
N GLU A 132 0.54 18.63 2.67
CA GLU A 132 1.16 19.64 3.55
C GLU A 132 2.28 20.45 2.86
N GLU A 133 2.92 19.90 1.82
CA GLU A 133 3.94 20.59 1.01
C GLU A 133 3.38 21.77 0.18
N TYR A 134 2.09 21.73 -0.16
CA TYR A 134 1.39 22.79 -0.90
C TYR A 134 0.49 23.65 0.01
N ARG A 135 0.85 23.86 1.29
CA ARG A 135 0.12 24.82 2.14
C ARG A 135 0.21 26.27 1.66
N LEU A 136 1.17 26.59 0.79
CA LEU A 136 1.23 27.84 0.03
C LEU A 136 0.43 27.72 -1.27
N ARG A 137 -0.87 27.44 -1.16
CA ARG A 137 -1.78 27.45 -2.30
C ARG A 137 -2.27 28.88 -2.56
N VAL A 138 -1.74 29.48 -3.62
CA VAL A 138 -2.04 30.87 -4.06
C VAL A 138 -3.36 30.97 -4.85
N ASP A 139 -4.16 29.90 -4.86
CA ASP A 139 -5.43 29.79 -5.58
C ASP A 139 -6.66 29.89 -4.65
N GLU A 140 -6.42 30.08 -3.34
CA GLU A 140 -7.45 30.48 -2.40
C GLU A 140 -8.09 31.80 -2.86
N ALA A 141 -9.38 31.99 -2.54
CA ALA A 141 -10.14 33.14 -3.04
C ALA A 141 -9.51 34.49 -2.65
N GLU A 142 -8.73 34.51 -1.58
CA GLU A 142 -8.02 35.68 -1.04
C GLU A 142 -6.75 36.03 -1.83
N ASP A 143 -6.16 35.06 -2.53
CA ASP A 143 -4.92 35.21 -3.29
C ASP A 143 -5.16 35.43 -4.81
N ARG A 144 -6.43 35.45 -5.23
CA ARG A 144 -6.80 35.68 -6.62
C ARG A 144 -6.56 37.14 -6.98
N PRO A 145 -5.91 37.44 -8.12
CA PRO A 145 -5.69 38.82 -8.51
C PRO A 145 -7.02 39.52 -8.81
N ASP A 146 -7.09 40.83 -8.60
CA ASP A 146 -8.32 41.65 -8.72
C ASP A 146 -9.04 41.51 -10.07
N HIS A 147 -8.33 41.11 -11.12
CA HIS A 147 -8.84 40.92 -12.47
C HIS A 147 -9.38 39.49 -12.74
N TRP A 148 -9.28 38.58 -11.77
CA TRP A 148 -9.83 37.24 -11.89
C TRP A 148 -11.36 37.30 -11.80
N THR A 149 -12.05 36.78 -12.81
CA THR A 149 -13.52 36.68 -12.80
C THR A 149 -13.95 35.22 -13.01
N PRO A 150 -15.00 34.74 -12.31
CA PRO A 150 -15.51 33.36 -12.47
C PRO A 150 -15.97 33.04 -13.89
N SER A 151 -16.37 34.06 -14.65
CA SER A 151 -16.84 33.94 -16.03
C SER A 151 -15.72 33.83 -17.06
N GLY A 152 -14.46 34.04 -16.65
CA GLY A 152 -13.36 34.30 -17.57
C GLY A 152 -13.46 35.69 -18.19
N GLY A 153 -12.31 36.31 -18.46
CA GLY A 153 -12.20 37.64 -19.05
C GLY A 153 -10.89 37.82 -19.81
N GLU A 154 -10.73 38.96 -20.47
CA GLU A 154 -9.46 39.30 -21.13
C GLU A 154 -8.34 39.40 -20.08
N ILE A 155 -7.19 38.79 -20.38
CA ILE A 155 -5.98 38.97 -19.58
C ILE A 155 -5.63 40.46 -19.68
N PRO A 156 -5.47 41.21 -18.57
CA PRO A 156 -5.04 42.60 -18.63
C PRO A 156 -3.74 42.70 -19.44
N GLY A 157 -3.70 43.62 -20.40
CA GLY A 157 -2.50 43.85 -21.20
C GLY A 157 -1.32 44.30 -20.33
N ASP A 158 -0.13 43.79 -20.67
CA ASP A 158 1.16 44.06 -20.01
C ASP A 158 1.43 45.57 -19.80
#